data_AF-A0A3D1ISV5-F1
#
_entry.id   AF-A0A3D1ISV5-F1
#
_cell.length_a   1.000
_cell.length_b   1.000
_cell.length_c   1.000
_cell.angle_alpha   90.00
_cell.angle_beta   90.00
_cell.angle_gamma   90.00
#
_symmetry.space_group_name_H-M   'P 1'
#
loop_
_entity.id
_entity.type
_entity.pdbx_description
1 polymer ?
#
loop_
_entity_poly.entity_id
_entity_poly.type
_entity_poly.pdbx_seq_one_letter_code
_entity_poly.pdbx_strand_id
1 'polypeptide(L)'
;GSHKMGRIEHGRYGDQTGADPERTDEATRVMELVYVELNPGDTLFFHSNLLHRSDQNTSPDPRWSLICCYNTKHNDPYKDSHHPRYAPLEKLPDTAIKEMGAKLFESKTDFWDPAADATTGAGEKAST
;
A
#
# COMPACT_ATOMS: atom_id res chain seq x y z
N GLY A 1 -2.21 -7.48 15.61
CA GLY A 1 -1.85 -8.81 16.13
C GLY A 1 -0.93 -9.56 15.18
N SER A 2 -1.41 -9.83 13.98
CA SER A 2 -0.74 -10.64 12.94
C SER A 2 0.68 -10.22 12.55
N HIS A 3 1.10 -8.97 12.76
CA HIS A 3 2.50 -8.56 12.56
C HIS A 3 3.51 -9.39 13.35
N LYS A 4 3.07 -10.01 14.46
CA LYS A 4 3.88 -10.93 15.28
C LYS A 4 4.06 -12.32 14.68
N MET A 5 3.34 -12.66 13.61
CA MET A 5 3.53 -13.89 12.84
C MET A 5 4.83 -13.88 12.01
N GLY A 6 5.51 -12.72 11.95
CA GLY A 6 6.70 -12.55 11.14
C GLY A 6 6.36 -12.27 9.68
N ARG A 7 7.35 -12.43 8.80
CA ARG A 7 7.19 -12.23 7.37
C ARG A 7 6.47 -13.44 6.77
N ILE A 8 5.39 -13.18 6.04
CA ILE A 8 4.68 -14.17 5.22
C ILE A 8 5.09 -13.95 3.76
N GLU A 9 5.31 -15.04 3.02
CA GLU A 9 5.62 -14.95 1.59
C GLU A 9 4.47 -14.31 0.83
N HIS A 10 4.83 -13.51 -0.17
CA HIS A 10 3.86 -12.92 -1.09
C HIS A 10 4.03 -13.56 -2.46
N GLY A 11 2.91 -13.77 -3.13
CA GLY A 11 2.82 -14.33 -4.47
C GLY A 11 1.74 -13.65 -5.28
N ARG A 12 1.57 -14.08 -6.52
CA ARG A 12 0.43 -13.68 -7.34
C ARG A 12 -0.71 -14.68 -7.15
N TYR A 13 -1.90 -14.16 -6.86
CA TYR A 13 -3.13 -14.93 -6.70
C TYR A 13 -4.23 -14.23 -7.51
N GLY A 14 -4.50 -14.74 -8.72
CA GLY A 14 -5.26 -14.00 -9.73
C GLY A 14 -4.47 -12.78 -10.23
N ASP A 15 -5.14 -11.63 -10.34
CA ASP A 15 -4.53 -10.39 -10.85
C ASP A 15 -3.83 -9.57 -9.76
N GLN A 16 -3.81 -10.05 -8.51
CA GLN A 16 -3.29 -9.33 -7.36
C GLN A 16 -2.05 -10.01 -6.76
N THR A 17 -1.12 -9.17 -6.29
CA THR A 17 -0.06 -9.60 -5.39
C THR A 17 -0.61 -9.64 -3.97
N GLY A 18 -0.49 -10.78 -3.28
CA GLY A 18 -1.04 -10.98 -1.94
C GLY A 18 -0.16 -11.88 -1.08
N ALA A 19 -0.44 -11.91 0.22
CA ALA A 19 0.17 -12.85 1.16
C ALA A 19 -0.35 -14.28 0.91
N ASP A 20 0.46 -15.29 1.24
CA ASP A 20 0.11 -16.71 1.12
C ASP A 20 -1.29 -17.05 1.68
N PRO A 21 -2.25 -17.47 0.82
CA PRO A 21 -3.62 -17.79 1.20
C PRO A 21 -3.73 -18.84 2.30
N GLU A 22 -2.87 -19.86 2.29
CA GLU A 22 -2.88 -20.90 3.33
C GLU A 22 -2.62 -20.24 4.70
N ARG A 23 -1.66 -19.32 4.76
CA ARG A 23 -1.31 -18.60 5.99
C ARG A 23 -2.40 -17.61 6.40
N THR A 24 -3.01 -16.90 5.47
CA THR A 24 -4.06 -15.93 5.78
C THR A 24 -5.37 -16.60 6.20
N ASP A 25 -5.70 -17.76 5.63
CA ASP A 25 -6.91 -18.52 5.96
C ASP A 25 -6.83 -19.06 7.39
N GLU A 26 -5.70 -19.67 7.77
CA GLU A 26 -5.50 -20.12 9.15
C GLU A 26 -5.45 -18.96 10.14
N ALA A 27 -4.83 -17.83 9.76
CA ALA A 27 -4.82 -16.63 10.60
C ALA A 27 -6.24 -16.11 10.87
N THR A 28 -7.11 -16.10 9.85
CA THR A 28 -8.48 -15.59 9.96
C THR A 28 -9.36 -16.44 10.89
N ARG A 29 -9.04 -17.73 11.05
CA ARG A 29 -9.77 -18.62 11.98
C ARG A 29 -9.48 -18.33 13.45
N VAL A 30 -8.31 -17.75 13.76
CA VAL A 30 -7.84 -17.59 15.14
C VAL A 30 -7.60 -16.14 15.55
N MET A 31 -7.60 -15.20 14.59
CA MET A 31 -7.42 -13.78 14.83
C MET A 31 -8.69 -13.01 14.50
N GLU A 32 -8.99 -11.99 15.30
CA GLU A 32 -10.10 -11.09 15.07
C GLU A 32 -9.91 -10.26 13.79
N LEU A 33 -10.94 -10.21 12.96
CA LEU A 33 -11.06 -9.24 11.87
C LEU A 33 -11.61 -7.92 12.43
N VAL A 34 -10.80 -6.87 12.37
CA VAL A 34 -11.18 -5.53 12.83
C VAL A 34 -11.37 -4.63 11.64
N TYR A 35 -12.57 -4.05 11.51
CA TYR A 35 -12.85 -3.00 10.53
C TYR A 35 -12.35 -1.66 11.06
N VAL A 36 -11.60 -0.94 10.22
CA VAL A 36 -11.09 0.40 10.54
C VAL A 36 -11.91 1.43 9.75
N GLU A 37 -12.87 2.03 10.44
CA GLU A 37 -13.70 3.11 9.89
C GLU A 37 -13.02 4.46 10.14
N LEU A 38 -12.86 5.26 9.08
CA LEU A 38 -12.12 6.52 9.09
C LEU A 38 -12.93 7.62 8.42
N ASN A 39 -12.86 8.82 8.97
CA ASN A 39 -13.37 10.04 8.35
C ASN A 39 -12.30 10.67 7.45
N PRO A 40 -12.68 11.55 6.50
CA PRO A 40 -11.72 12.35 5.74
C PRO A 40 -10.77 13.12 6.66
N GLY A 41 -9.47 12.91 6.48
CA GLY A 41 -8.40 13.51 7.29
C GLY A 41 -7.90 12.65 8.43
N ASP A 42 -8.58 11.54 8.77
CA ASP A 42 -8.06 10.59 9.74
C ASP A 42 -6.80 9.88 9.22
N THR A 43 -5.92 9.50 10.14
CA THR A 43 -4.65 8.84 9.83
C THR A 43 -4.52 7.52 10.58
N LEU A 44 -4.13 6.46 9.86
CA LEU A 44 -3.85 5.15 10.43
C LEU A 44 -2.36 4.82 10.28
N PHE A 45 -1.72 4.48 11.40
CA PHE A 45 -0.38 3.88 11.40
C PHE A 45 -0.50 2.38 11.66
N PHE A 46 0.10 1.57 10.78
CA PHE A 46 0.16 0.13 10.97
C PHE A 46 1.51 -0.44 10.53
N HIS A 47 1.87 -1.58 11.10
CA HIS A 47 3.13 -2.27 10.83
C HIS A 47 3.09 -2.98 9.48
N SER A 48 4.19 -3.00 8.73
CA SER A 48 4.26 -3.60 7.38
C SER A 48 3.88 -5.09 7.32
N ASN A 49 4.24 -5.88 8.34
CA ASN A 49 3.83 -7.29 8.46
C ASN A 49 2.39 -7.50 8.98
N LEU A 50 1.63 -6.45 9.30
CA LEU A 50 0.24 -6.62 9.71
C LEU A 50 -0.55 -7.12 8.49
N LEU A 51 -1.18 -8.29 8.59
CA LEU A 51 -2.14 -8.72 7.58
C LEU A 51 -3.31 -7.73 7.55
N HIS A 52 -3.55 -7.14 6.39
CA HIS A 52 -4.58 -6.14 6.14
C HIS A 52 -5.08 -6.27 4.71
N ARG A 53 -6.33 -5.90 4.48
CA ARG A 53 -6.93 -5.86 3.14
C ARG A 53 -8.06 -4.83 3.11
N SER A 54 -8.48 -4.49 1.90
CA SER A 54 -9.74 -3.79 1.66
C SER A 54 -10.54 -4.56 0.63
N ASP A 55 -11.85 -4.63 0.81
CA ASP A 55 -12.74 -5.20 -0.20
C ASP A 55 -12.98 -4.22 -1.37
N GLN A 56 -13.51 -4.74 -2.46
CA GLN A 56 -13.92 -3.98 -3.64
C GLN A 56 -14.91 -2.87 -3.24
N ASN A 57 -14.66 -1.64 -3.71
CA ASN A 57 -15.60 -0.55 -3.50
C ASN A 57 -16.78 -0.68 -4.48
N THR A 58 -17.96 -1.00 -3.95
CA THR A 58 -19.22 -1.10 -4.72
C THR A 58 -20.14 0.11 -4.52
N SER A 59 -19.70 1.12 -3.75
CA SER A 59 -20.46 2.34 -3.50
C SER A 59 -20.32 3.34 -4.66
N PRO A 60 -21.24 4.32 -4.79
CA PRO A 60 -21.08 5.39 -5.76
C PRO A 60 -19.97 6.38 -5.41
N ASP A 61 -19.51 6.37 -4.15
CA ASP A 61 -18.53 7.34 -3.65
C ASP A 61 -17.10 6.80 -3.78
N PRO A 62 -16.15 7.62 -4.27
CA PRO A 62 -14.76 7.21 -4.37
C PRO A 62 -14.12 7.10 -2.97
N ARG A 63 -13.33 6.04 -2.76
CA ARG A 63 -12.50 5.86 -1.56
C ARG A 63 -11.06 6.22 -1.87
N TRP A 64 -10.65 7.44 -1.53
CA TRP A 64 -9.27 7.91 -1.73
C TRP A 64 -8.45 7.78 -0.46
N SER A 65 -7.26 7.21 -0.58
CA SER A 65 -6.30 7.06 0.51
C SER A 65 -4.90 7.39 0.03
N LEU A 66 -4.14 8.13 0.83
CA LEU A 66 -2.71 8.32 0.64
C LEU A 66 -1.97 7.35 1.58
N ILE A 67 -1.16 6.47 1.00
CA ILE A 67 -0.34 5.53 1.75
C ILE A 67 1.12 5.96 1.65
N CYS A 68 1.74 6.22 2.80
CA CYS A 68 3.16 6.55 2.90
C CYS A 68 3.88 5.43 3.65
N CYS A 69 4.80 4.75 2.96
CA CYS A 69 5.63 3.71 3.56
C CYS A 69 6.97 4.31 4.01
N TYR A 70 7.25 4.27 5.31
CA TYR A 70 8.49 4.76 5.87
C TYR A 70 9.45 3.62 6.17
N ASN A 71 10.73 3.88 5.94
CA ASN A 71 11.79 2.96 6.28
C ASN A 71 12.92 3.70 7.00
N THR A 72 13.66 3.00 7.85
CA THR A 72 14.80 3.62 8.55
C THR A 72 15.95 3.84 7.57
N LYS A 73 16.76 4.88 7.80
CA LYS A 73 18.02 5.12 7.06
C LYS A 73 18.93 3.89 7.06
N HIS A 74 18.91 3.09 8.13
CA HIS A 74 19.76 1.92 8.31
C HIS A 74 19.25 0.67 7.57
N ASN A 75 18.03 0.71 7.02
CA ASN A 75 17.42 -0.39 6.27
C ASN A 75 17.32 -0.03 4.77
N ASP A 76 18.34 0.65 4.23
CA ASP A 76 18.43 0.92 2.80
C ASP A 76 18.40 -0.41 2.02
N PRO A 77 17.57 -0.57 0.97
CA PRO A 77 17.51 -1.81 0.20
C PRO A 77 18.91 -2.24 -0.22
N TYR A 78 19.26 -3.52 -0.19
CA TYR A 78 20.61 -3.95 -0.56
C TYR A 78 20.83 -3.96 -2.08
N LYS A 79 19.78 -4.23 -2.85
CA LYS A 79 19.77 -4.30 -4.32
C LYS A 79 18.85 -3.25 -4.91
N ASP A 80 19.12 -2.87 -6.15
CA ASP A 80 18.23 -1.99 -6.90
C ASP A 80 16.93 -2.73 -7.22
N SER A 81 15.82 -2.02 -7.10
CA SER A 81 14.47 -2.52 -7.32
C SER A 81 13.54 -1.34 -7.61
N HIS A 82 12.24 -1.60 -7.74
CA HIS A 82 11.22 -0.56 -7.89
C HIS A 82 11.04 0.30 -6.63
N HIS A 83 11.50 -0.17 -5.46
CA HIS A 83 11.50 0.64 -4.24
C HIS A 83 12.71 1.59 -4.24
N PRO A 84 12.51 2.87 -3.88
CA PRO A 84 13.60 3.83 -3.86
C PRO A 84 14.63 3.49 -2.78
N ARG A 85 15.90 3.84 -3.05
CA ARG A 85 16.96 3.91 -2.04
C ARG A 85 16.64 5.00 -1.03
N TYR A 86 17.35 4.99 0.09
CA TYR A 86 17.24 6.03 1.11
C TYR A 86 17.43 7.43 0.49
N ALA A 87 16.44 8.29 0.73
CA ALA A 87 16.50 9.72 0.48
C ALA A 87 16.25 10.46 1.80
N PRO A 88 17.10 11.43 2.18
CA PRO A 88 16.83 12.28 3.35
C PRO A 88 15.49 13.01 3.21
N LEU A 89 14.67 12.96 4.26
CA LEU A 89 13.42 13.71 4.32
C LEU A 89 13.70 15.17 4.69
N GLU A 90 13.28 16.09 3.84
CA GLU A 90 13.23 17.51 4.15
C GLU A 90 11.97 17.81 4.98
N LYS A 91 12.14 18.34 6.18
CA LYS A 91 11.01 18.77 7.00
C LYS A 91 10.52 20.12 6.52
N LEU A 92 9.27 20.14 6.06
CA LEU A 92 8.58 21.36 5.66
C LEU A 92 7.89 22.01 6.88
N PRO A 93 7.66 23.35 6.86
CA PRO A 93 6.84 24.00 7.86
C PRO A 93 5.38 23.53 7.79
N ASP A 94 4.65 23.60 8.90
CA ASP A 94 3.22 23.21 8.98
C ASP A 94 2.34 23.98 7.97
N THR A 95 2.76 25.17 7.55
CA THR A 95 2.06 25.98 6.54
C THR A 95 2.06 25.35 5.15
N ALA A 96 3.00 24.45 4.86
CA ALA A 96 3.17 23.84 3.54
C ALA A 96 1.92 23.10 3.05
N ILE A 97 1.18 22.44 3.96
CA ILE A 97 -0.08 21.74 3.59
C ILE A 97 -1.10 22.72 3.01
N LYS A 98 -1.25 23.90 3.63
CA LYS A 98 -2.19 24.93 3.17
C LYS A 98 -1.73 25.58 1.86
N GLU A 99 -0.43 25.76 1.70
CA GLU A 99 0.17 26.34 0.49
C GLU A 99 0.09 25.39 -0.71
N MET A 100 0.23 24.08 -0.48
CA MET A 100 0.14 23.06 -1.53
C MET A 100 -1.28 22.80 -2.02
N GLY A 101 -2.30 22.97 -1.17
CA GLY A 101 -3.69 22.59 -1.44
C GLY A 101 -4.39 23.24 -2.65
N ALA A 102 -3.72 24.15 -3.36
CA ALA A 102 -4.23 24.82 -4.56
C ALA A 102 -3.69 24.25 -5.89
N LYS A 103 -2.71 23.34 -5.86
CA LYS A 103 -2.13 22.74 -7.08
C LYS A 103 -2.53 21.27 -7.17
N LEU A 104 -3.37 20.94 -8.15
CA LEU A 104 -3.79 19.56 -8.41
C LEU A 104 -2.65 18.76 -9.04
N PHE A 105 -2.49 18.88 -10.35
CA PHE A 105 -1.51 18.14 -11.14
C PHE A 105 -0.87 19.11 -12.13
N GLU A 106 0.46 19.07 -12.25
CA GLU A 106 1.16 19.81 -13.30
C GLU A 106 0.91 19.10 -14.65
N SER A 107 1.11 19.82 -15.77
CA SER A 107 0.89 19.29 -17.11
C SER A 107 1.72 18.05 -17.48
N LYS A 108 2.74 17.73 -16.68
CA LYS A 108 3.62 16.56 -16.84
C LYS A 108 3.42 15.51 -15.75
N THR A 109 2.26 15.51 -15.09
CA THR A 109 1.95 14.47 -14.11
C THR A 109 1.68 13.16 -14.83
N ASP A 110 2.57 12.19 -14.62
CA ASP A 110 2.37 10.82 -15.09
C ASP A 110 1.50 10.09 -14.07
N PHE A 111 0.36 9.57 -14.53
CA PHE A 111 -0.50 8.72 -13.72
C PHE A 111 -0.03 7.27 -13.85
N TRP A 112 -0.17 6.53 -12.75
CA TRP A 112 0.14 5.11 -12.73
C TRP A 112 -0.77 4.33 -13.68
N ASP A 113 -0.16 3.55 -14.58
CA ASP A 113 -0.83 2.63 -15.49
C ASP A 113 -0.63 1.18 -15.00
N PRO A 114 -1.68 0.48 -14.55
CA PRO A 114 -1.55 -0.90 -14.10
C PRO A 114 -0.97 -1.82 -15.18
N ALA A 115 -1.25 -1.59 -16.47
CA ALA A 115 -0.74 -2.42 -17.55
C ALA A 115 0.78 -2.28 -17.77
N ALA A 116 1.37 -1.19 -17.25
CA ALA A 116 2.80 -0.95 -17.29
C ALA A 116 3.53 -1.36 -15.99
N ASP A 117 2.79 -1.83 -14.97
CA ASP A 117 3.35 -2.20 -13.67
C ASP A 117 3.47 -3.72 -13.51
N ALA A 118 4.72 -4.21 -13.44
CA ALA A 118 5.05 -5.62 -13.27
C ALA A 118 4.56 -6.25 -11.95
N THR A 119 4.11 -5.43 -10.99
CA THR A 119 3.51 -5.89 -9.72
C THR A 119 2.02 -6.23 -9.86
N THR A 120 1.39 -5.90 -11.00
CA THR A 120 0.01 -6.27 -11.31
C THR A 120 -0.05 -7.38 -12.35
N GLY A 121 -1.16 -8.14 -12.38
CA GLY A 121 -1.47 -9.07 -13.46
C GLY A 121 -2.11 -8.39 -14.69
N ALA A 122 -2.32 -7.07 -14.65
CA ALA A 122 -3.03 -6.36 -15.70
C ALA A 122 -2.23 -6.41 -17.01
N GLY A 123 -2.78 -7.08 -18.04
CA GLY A 123 -2.14 -7.21 -19.35
C GLY A 123 -1.53 -8.58 -19.64
N GLU A 124 -1.37 -9.45 -18.64
CA GLU A 124 -1.01 -10.86 -18.86
C GLU A 124 -2.29 -11.69 -18.99
N LYS A 125 -2.42 -12.50 -20.06
CA LYS A 125 -3.55 -13.44 -20.16
C LYS A 125 -3.42 -14.45 -19.01
N ALA A 126 -4.44 -14.53 -18.17
CA ALA A 126 -4.55 -15.60 -17.17
C ALA A 126 -4.24 -16.95 -17.84
N SER A 127 -3.20 -17.64 -17.37
CA SER A 127 -2.97 -19.03 -17.80
C SER A 127 -4.16 -19.85 -17.32
N THR A 128 -4.88 -20.41 -18.30
CA THR A 128 -5.96 -21.38 -18.12
C THR A 128 -5.51 -22.63 -17.40
#